data_AF-A0A0K0FBQ3-F1
#
_entry.id   AF-A0A0K0FBQ3-F1
#
_cell.length_a   1.000
_cell.length_b   1.000
_cell.length_c   1.000
_cell.angle_alpha   90.00
_cell.angle_beta   90.00
_cell.angle_gamma   90.00
#
_symmetry.space_group_name_H-M   'P 1'
#
loop_
_entity.id
_entity.type
_entity.pdbx_description
1 polymer ?
#
loop_
_entity_poly.entity_id
_entity_poly.type
_entity_poly.pdbx_seq_one_letter_code
_entity_poly.pdbx_strand_id
1 'polypeptide(L)'
;MNDFVLYFYYFALIFVLKGSIVKGFITKKLQKISTKYDPKLTSSSLREYVDFTVDPCDNFYKFSCGNWIKDKEKKSKNDTSFYYDDGITNFDNFIIDAVKGKYNNESAAINNIYNLRKKCSKFSEKKKENCESEIRNFGIYAFGILFLKKNGINTEKHGDYIILEYMIKKMKEEFRLLIDERENIFDKDSRNNLLQKLNEMEFSRIFDFNDVSSVLLMETCYKDLGISESDSIEEVLRIIESLSKMNHTHGSCGYNIFNYKDYLGDFVYFNAFYYYYHNTFTTSSNALVEPWFSRYFPHSINYGSIGFFIGHEILHAFDSESYKFIFGLDGKGELILTPKSIENFEKKVECFVKQYGDQKESNGTLTLSENIPDNGGLKIAHRAYMKYLQSIGGEEPKVPGFENFTSEQLFFIGNGRTFCEHISKEHLEKQINSDPHTPSEIRTNLALSNYKPFSNAFNCKLHSRMNPEHKCESGSNVALRLHETNYNCCNSFFAAVFYGDQKESKTMKNINGTLTLSENIPDNGGLKIAHRAYMKYLQSIGGEEPKVPGFENFTSEQLFFIGNGRTFCEHISKEHLEKQINSDPHTPSEIRTNLALSNYKPFSNAFNCKLHSRMNPEHKCEVWKKAH
;
A
#
# COMPACT_ATOMS: atom_id res chain seq x y z
N MET A 1 10.69 51.28 -13.71
CA MET A 1 10.73 50.42 -12.50
C MET A 1 9.42 50.42 -11.69
N ASN A 2 8.40 51.24 -12.03
CA ASN A 2 7.13 51.31 -11.29
C ASN A 2 5.98 50.46 -11.85
N ASP A 3 5.96 50.15 -13.15
CA ASP A 3 4.82 49.42 -13.75
C ASP A 3 4.84 47.91 -13.45
N PHE A 4 6.04 47.31 -13.32
CA PHE A 4 6.20 45.89 -12.96
C PHE A 4 5.76 45.57 -11.53
N VAL A 5 5.98 46.51 -10.59
CA VAL A 5 5.57 46.36 -9.19
C VAL A 5 4.05 46.48 -9.06
N LEU A 6 3.42 47.38 -9.82
CA LEU A 6 1.97 47.54 -9.84
C LEU A 6 1.26 46.28 -10.37
N TYR A 7 1.83 45.63 -11.38
CA TYR A 7 1.29 44.40 -11.95
C TYR A 7 1.36 43.22 -10.96
N PHE A 8 2.46 43.10 -10.21
CA PHE A 8 2.60 42.10 -9.14
C PHE A 8 1.60 42.33 -8.00
N TYR A 9 1.41 43.58 -7.58
CA TYR A 9 0.42 43.92 -6.56
C TYR A 9 -1.01 43.64 -7.04
N TYR A 10 -1.34 43.91 -8.31
CA TYR A 10 -2.66 43.64 -8.87
C TYR A 10 -2.95 42.13 -8.96
N PHE A 11 -1.97 41.33 -9.40
CA PHE A 11 -2.09 39.87 -9.40
C PHE A 11 -2.18 39.29 -7.98
N ALA A 12 -1.34 39.75 -7.05
CA ALA A 12 -1.41 39.35 -5.65
C ALA A 12 -2.77 39.71 -5.02
N LEU A 13 -3.33 40.88 -5.34
CA LEU A 13 -4.66 41.29 -4.89
C LEU A 13 -5.76 40.38 -5.46
N ILE A 14 -5.68 40.00 -6.74
CA ILE A 14 -6.61 39.06 -7.37
C ILE A 14 -6.53 37.68 -6.72
N PHE A 15 -5.33 37.18 -6.40
CA PHE A 15 -5.16 35.90 -5.71
C PHE A 15 -5.66 35.96 -4.26
N VAL A 16 -5.42 37.05 -3.54
CA VAL A 16 -5.94 37.27 -2.17
C VAL A 16 -7.46 37.43 -2.18
N LEU A 17 -8.03 38.14 -3.16
CA LEU A 17 -9.47 38.31 -3.32
C LEU A 17 -10.14 37.01 -3.76
N LYS A 18 -9.59 36.26 -4.73
CA LYS A 18 -10.07 34.90 -5.07
C LYS A 18 -9.99 33.97 -3.86
N GLY A 19 -8.86 33.96 -3.14
CA GLY A 19 -8.68 33.16 -1.93
C GLY A 19 -9.67 33.51 -0.83
N SER A 20 -9.98 34.79 -0.63
CA SER A 20 -10.93 35.28 0.38
C SER A 20 -12.39 35.05 -0.02
N ILE A 21 -12.73 35.21 -1.31
CA ILE A 21 -14.06 34.92 -1.86
C ILE A 21 -14.32 33.41 -1.82
N VAL A 22 -13.35 32.58 -2.20
CA VAL A 22 -13.41 31.11 -2.09
C VAL A 22 -13.53 30.69 -0.63
N LYS A 23 -12.76 31.29 0.30
CA LYS A 23 -12.93 31.07 1.75
C LYS A 23 -14.35 31.42 2.20
N GLY A 24 -14.85 32.61 1.85
CA GLY A 24 -16.18 33.07 2.23
C GLY A 24 -17.32 32.21 1.68
N PHE A 25 -17.19 31.74 0.43
CA PHE A 25 -18.15 30.83 -0.20
C PHE A 25 -18.11 29.43 0.42
N ILE A 26 -16.93 28.84 0.63
CA ILE A 26 -16.77 27.53 1.26
C ILE A 26 -17.31 27.55 2.69
N THR A 27 -16.98 28.60 3.46
CA THR A 27 -17.43 28.73 4.86
C THR A 27 -18.96 28.88 4.94
N LYS A 28 -19.58 29.69 4.08
CA LYS A 28 -21.05 29.81 3.99
C LYS A 28 -21.72 28.53 3.48
N LYS A 29 -21.09 27.78 2.57
CA LYS A 29 -21.61 26.50 2.03
C LYS A 29 -21.53 25.39 3.09
N LEU A 30 -20.45 25.30 3.85
CA LEU A 30 -20.29 24.40 5.00
C LEU A 30 -21.30 24.70 6.12
N GLN A 31 -21.54 25.98 6.44
CA GLN A 31 -22.58 26.37 7.41
C GLN A 31 -24.00 25.97 6.96
N LYS A 32 -24.22 25.83 5.64
CA LYS A 32 -25.51 25.44 5.06
C LYS A 32 -25.65 23.92 4.85
N ILE A 33 -24.55 23.17 4.86
CA ILE A 33 -24.54 21.71 4.94
C ILE A 33 -24.74 21.36 6.41
N SER A 34 -25.99 21.48 6.87
CA SER A 34 -26.43 20.90 8.13
C SER A 34 -25.95 19.45 8.18
N THR A 35 -25.23 19.11 9.24
CA THR A 35 -24.85 17.73 9.58
C THR A 35 -26.13 16.90 9.62
N LYS A 36 -26.34 16.06 8.60
CA LYS A 36 -27.48 15.15 8.56
C LYS A 36 -27.18 13.94 9.45
N TYR A 37 -26.78 14.14 10.70
CA TYR A 37 -26.46 13.02 11.57
C TYR A 37 -27.67 12.09 11.71
N ASP A 38 -27.50 10.81 11.38
CA ASP A 38 -28.51 9.76 11.61
C ASP A 38 -27.99 8.81 12.71
N PRO A 39 -28.52 8.93 13.94
CA PRO A 39 -28.08 8.12 15.06
C PRO A 39 -28.42 6.63 14.91
N LYS A 40 -29.54 6.30 14.23
CA LYS A 40 -29.97 4.91 14.08
C LYS A 40 -29.11 4.19 13.04
N LEU A 41 -28.85 4.85 11.92
CA LEU A 41 -27.95 4.33 10.89
C LEU A 41 -26.55 4.13 11.46
N THR A 42 -26.00 5.15 12.13
CA THR A 42 -24.66 5.08 12.74
C THR A 42 -24.55 3.93 13.75
N SER A 43 -25.52 3.82 14.67
CA SER A 43 -25.54 2.75 15.68
C SER A 43 -25.62 1.36 15.04
N SER A 44 -26.50 1.19 14.05
CA SER A 44 -26.69 -0.10 13.37
C SER A 44 -25.42 -0.52 12.64
N SER A 45 -24.84 0.41 11.87
CA SER A 45 -23.58 0.21 11.15
C SER A 45 -22.46 -0.21 12.10
N LEU A 46 -22.24 0.49 13.23
CA LEU A 46 -21.17 0.08 14.16
C LEU A 46 -21.41 -1.28 14.85
N ARG A 47 -22.66 -1.63 15.17
CA ARG A 47 -23.01 -2.90 15.84
C ARG A 47 -22.71 -4.13 14.99
N GLU A 48 -22.75 -4.00 13.67
CA GLU A 48 -22.40 -5.09 12.75
C GLU A 48 -20.94 -5.52 12.86
N TYR A 49 -20.07 -4.64 13.39
CA TYR A 49 -18.63 -4.83 13.41
C TYR A 49 -18.07 -5.03 14.83
N VAL A 50 -18.42 -4.13 15.75
CA VAL A 50 -17.77 -4.04 17.07
C VAL A 50 -18.17 -5.18 17.99
N ASP A 51 -17.17 -5.91 18.47
CA ASP A 51 -17.31 -6.99 19.45
C ASP A 51 -16.86 -6.52 20.84
N PHE A 52 -17.83 -6.13 21.67
CA PHE A 52 -17.59 -5.67 23.04
C PHE A 52 -17.06 -6.75 24.00
N THR A 53 -16.93 -8.01 23.56
CA THR A 53 -16.33 -9.08 24.39
C THR A 53 -14.81 -9.11 24.33
N VAL A 54 -14.21 -8.36 23.40
CA VAL A 54 -12.76 -8.26 23.22
C VAL A 54 -12.24 -6.98 23.87
N ASP A 55 -11.17 -7.06 24.66
CA ASP A 55 -10.51 -5.88 25.20
C ASP A 55 -9.76 -5.14 24.06
N PRO A 56 -10.05 -3.85 23.79
CA PRO A 56 -9.35 -3.06 22.78
C PRO A 56 -7.85 -2.92 23.04
N CYS A 57 -7.39 -3.12 24.28
CA CYS A 57 -5.96 -3.09 24.64
C CYS A 57 -5.23 -4.43 24.42
N ASP A 58 -5.98 -5.52 24.17
CA ASP A 58 -5.42 -6.83 23.83
C ASP A 58 -5.38 -7.05 22.31
N ASN A 59 -6.48 -6.77 21.61
CA ASN A 59 -6.56 -6.90 20.15
C ASN A 59 -7.62 -5.95 19.59
N PHE A 60 -7.19 -4.76 19.18
CA PHE A 60 -8.12 -3.74 18.70
C PHE A 60 -8.84 -4.16 17.42
N TYR A 61 -8.14 -4.82 16.49
CA TYR A 61 -8.75 -5.35 15.27
C TYR A 61 -9.91 -6.32 15.56
N LYS A 62 -9.74 -7.26 16.49
CA LYS A 62 -10.82 -8.18 16.88
C LYS A 62 -11.94 -7.45 17.64
N PHE A 63 -11.62 -6.41 18.41
CA PHE A 63 -12.63 -5.55 19.01
C PHE A 63 -13.44 -4.78 17.95
N SER A 64 -12.80 -4.21 16.92
CA SER A 64 -13.49 -3.43 15.89
C SER A 64 -14.17 -4.27 14.82
N CYS A 65 -13.72 -5.49 14.55
CA CYS A 65 -14.21 -6.35 13.45
C CYS A 65 -14.88 -7.66 13.90
N GLY A 66 -14.84 -8.00 15.19
CA GLY A 66 -15.15 -9.35 15.66
C GLY A 66 -16.54 -9.86 15.29
N ASN A 67 -17.57 -9.01 15.31
CA ASN A 67 -18.92 -9.43 14.90
C ASN A 67 -19.01 -9.66 13.39
N TRP A 68 -18.37 -8.81 12.60
CA TRP A 68 -18.32 -8.94 11.14
C TRP A 68 -17.60 -10.23 10.74
N ILE A 69 -16.48 -10.54 11.40
CA ILE A 69 -15.71 -11.77 11.15
C ILE A 69 -16.57 -13.00 11.47
N LYS A 70 -17.27 -13.02 12.62
CA LYS A 70 -18.19 -14.11 12.99
C LYS A 70 -19.32 -14.32 11.97
N ASP A 71 -19.78 -13.26 11.30
CA ASP A 71 -20.74 -13.38 10.19
C ASP A 71 -20.10 -14.06 8.96
N LYS A 72 -18.88 -13.67 8.57
CA LYS A 72 -18.18 -14.27 7.42
C LYS A 72 -17.75 -15.72 7.68
N GLU A 73 -17.35 -16.04 8.91
CA GLU A 73 -17.05 -17.42 9.33
C GLU A 73 -18.28 -18.34 9.14
N LYS A 74 -19.49 -17.86 9.45
CA LYS A 74 -20.72 -18.63 9.21
C LYS A 74 -20.98 -18.85 7.73
N LYS A 75 -20.69 -17.86 6.88
CA LYS A 75 -20.89 -17.92 5.42
C LYS A 75 -19.89 -18.85 4.74
N SER A 76 -18.65 -18.86 5.21
CA SER A 76 -17.53 -19.64 4.65
C SER A 76 -17.34 -21.02 5.26
N LYS A 77 -18.25 -21.46 6.14
CA LYS A 77 -18.10 -22.70 6.94
C LYS A 77 -17.79 -23.95 6.09
N ASN A 78 -18.27 -23.99 4.84
CA ASN A 78 -18.10 -25.13 3.95
C ASN A 78 -17.07 -24.87 2.82
N ASP A 79 -16.44 -23.69 2.80
CA ASP A 79 -15.52 -23.27 1.75
C ASP A 79 -14.06 -23.39 2.22
N THR A 80 -13.21 -24.01 1.42
CA THR A 80 -11.78 -24.17 1.73
C THR A 80 -10.93 -22.99 1.24
N SER A 81 -11.45 -22.21 0.29
CA SER A 81 -10.80 -21.06 -0.31
C SER A 81 -11.80 -19.90 -0.35
N PHE A 82 -11.46 -18.82 0.36
CA PHE A 82 -12.31 -17.65 0.49
C PHE A 82 -11.49 -16.40 0.79
N TYR A 83 -12.05 -15.26 0.40
CA TYR A 83 -11.55 -13.93 0.67
C TYR A 83 -12.75 -12.99 0.84
N TYR A 84 -12.97 -12.50 2.05
CA TYR A 84 -13.98 -11.48 2.32
C TYR A 84 -13.28 -10.25 2.89
N ASP A 85 -13.62 -9.09 2.34
CA ASP A 85 -13.33 -7.78 2.87
C ASP A 85 -14.61 -6.90 2.78
N ASP A 86 -14.57 -5.70 3.35
CA ASP A 86 -15.60 -4.68 3.09
C ASP A 86 -15.44 -4.02 1.71
N GLY A 87 -14.29 -4.21 1.07
CA GLY A 87 -13.87 -3.66 -0.21
C GLY A 87 -14.78 -3.99 -1.40
N ILE A 88 -15.33 -5.20 -1.37
CA ILE A 88 -15.96 -5.85 -2.53
C ILE A 88 -17.50 -5.75 -2.51
N THR A 89 -18.12 -5.50 -1.36
CA THR A 89 -19.56 -5.80 -1.16
C THR A 89 -20.53 -4.89 -1.92
N ASN A 90 -20.24 -3.59 -2.08
CA ASN A 90 -21.21 -2.65 -2.63
C ASN A 90 -21.42 -2.84 -4.13
N PHE A 91 -20.33 -2.99 -4.88
CA PHE A 91 -20.42 -3.24 -6.32
C PHE A 91 -20.97 -4.63 -6.61
N ASP A 92 -20.60 -5.65 -5.84
CA ASP A 92 -21.15 -7.00 -5.96
C ASP A 92 -22.66 -7.03 -5.70
N ASN A 93 -23.12 -6.35 -4.65
CA ASN A 93 -24.55 -6.19 -4.37
C ASN A 93 -25.27 -5.45 -5.52
N PHE A 94 -24.63 -4.44 -6.11
CA PHE A 94 -25.16 -3.74 -7.27
C PHE A 94 -25.29 -4.67 -8.49
N ILE A 95 -24.29 -5.51 -8.76
CA ILE A 95 -24.33 -6.53 -9.82
C ILE A 95 -25.48 -7.50 -9.56
N ILE A 96 -25.66 -7.98 -8.32
CA ILE A 96 -26.75 -8.90 -7.94
C ILE A 96 -28.11 -8.26 -8.24
N ASP A 97 -28.29 -6.99 -7.92
CA ASP A 97 -29.52 -6.24 -8.20
C ASP A 97 -29.72 -6.02 -9.71
N ALA A 98 -28.65 -5.72 -10.45
CA ALA A 98 -28.67 -5.56 -11.90
C ALA A 98 -29.11 -6.85 -12.60
N VAL A 99 -28.52 -8.00 -12.25
CA VAL A 99 -28.89 -9.30 -12.85
C VAL A 99 -30.31 -9.76 -12.50
N LYS A 100 -30.90 -9.22 -11.42
CA LYS A 100 -32.31 -9.41 -11.05
C LYS A 100 -33.27 -8.49 -11.82
N GLY A 101 -32.74 -7.54 -12.59
CA GLY A 101 -33.49 -6.66 -13.47
C GLY A 101 -33.86 -5.30 -12.89
N LYS A 102 -33.29 -4.92 -11.74
CA LYS A 102 -33.60 -3.65 -11.05
C LYS A 102 -33.32 -2.41 -11.90
N TYR A 103 -32.37 -2.52 -12.82
CA TYR A 103 -31.84 -1.39 -13.60
C TYR A 103 -32.06 -1.52 -15.12
N ASN A 104 -33.01 -2.36 -15.55
CA ASN A 104 -33.23 -2.63 -16.97
C ASN A 104 -33.70 -1.42 -17.79
N ASN A 105 -34.30 -0.42 -17.14
CA ASN A 105 -34.74 0.81 -17.79
C ASN A 105 -33.65 1.88 -17.91
N GLU A 106 -32.45 1.62 -17.38
CA GLU A 106 -31.36 2.60 -17.33
C GLU A 106 -30.46 2.55 -18.58
N SER A 107 -30.43 1.42 -19.31
CA SER A 107 -29.65 1.26 -20.54
C SER A 107 -30.16 0.08 -21.38
N ALA A 108 -30.11 0.25 -22.70
CA ALA A 108 -30.43 -0.82 -23.64
C ALA A 108 -29.49 -2.03 -23.52
N ALA A 109 -28.20 -1.80 -23.28
CA ALA A 109 -27.21 -2.86 -23.11
C ALA A 109 -27.51 -3.71 -21.85
N ILE A 110 -27.85 -3.04 -20.74
CA ILE A 110 -28.21 -3.71 -19.47
C ILE A 110 -29.48 -4.54 -19.64
N ASN A 111 -30.51 -3.99 -20.30
CA ASN A 111 -31.73 -4.73 -20.60
C ASN A 111 -31.45 -5.97 -21.49
N ASN A 112 -30.62 -5.81 -22.51
CA ASN A 112 -30.20 -6.90 -23.39
C ASN A 112 -29.49 -8.02 -22.59
N ILE A 113 -28.51 -7.68 -21.75
CA ILE A 113 -27.81 -8.63 -20.87
C ILE A 113 -28.79 -9.39 -19.97
N TYR A 114 -29.75 -8.68 -19.36
CA TYR A 114 -30.79 -9.31 -18.54
C TYR A 114 -31.65 -10.31 -19.33
N ASN A 115 -32.07 -9.93 -20.55
CA ASN A 115 -32.89 -10.79 -21.41
C ASN A 115 -32.10 -12.01 -21.92
N LEU A 116 -30.82 -11.84 -22.27
CA LEU A 116 -29.91 -12.94 -22.60
C LEU A 116 -29.76 -13.92 -21.42
N ARG A 117 -29.56 -13.41 -20.20
CA ARG A 117 -29.46 -14.24 -18.99
C ARG A 117 -30.72 -15.06 -18.77
N LYS A 118 -31.92 -14.48 -18.97
CA LYS A 118 -33.19 -15.21 -18.84
C LYS A 118 -33.30 -16.41 -19.79
N LYS A 119 -32.68 -16.35 -20.98
CA LYS A 119 -32.68 -17.47 -21.93
C LYS A 119 -31.91 -18.70 -21.42
N CYS A 120 -31.03 -18.54 -20.43
CA CYS A 120 -30.34 -19.66 -19.79
C CYS A 120 -31.29 -20.64 -19.09
N SER A 121 -32.52 -20.22 -18.76
CA SER A 121 -33.54 -21.05 -18.11
C SER A 121 -33.92 -22.31 -18.86
N LYS A 122 -33.64 -22.38 -20.17
CA LYS A 122 -33.89 -23.58 -21.00
C LYS A 122 -32.90 -24.72 -20.76
N PHE A 123 -31.78 -24.47 -20.11
CA PHE A 123 -30.75 -25.46 -19.83
C PHE A 123 -31.03 -26.24 -18.53
N SER A 124 -30.41 -27.42 -18.41
CA SER A 124 -30.37 -28.16 -17.14
C SER A 124 -29.62 -27.38 -16.06
N GLU A 125 -29.90 -27.64 -14.78
CA GLU A 125 -29.44 -26.86 -13.63
C GLU A 125 -27.95 -26.43 -13.69
N LYS A 126 -27.02 -27.39 -13.81
CA LYS A 126 -25.58 -27.07 -13.93
C LYS A 126 -25.23 -26.24 -15.16
N LYS A 127 -25.85 -26.51 -16.31
CA LYS A 127 -25.62 -25.74 -17.56
C LYS A 127 -26.24 -24.34 -17.48
N LYS A 128 -27.37 -24.21 -16.78
CA LYS A 128 -28.03 -22.93 -16.52
C LYS A 128 -27.13 -22.06 -15.65
N GLU A 129 -26.58 -22.59 -14.55
CA GLU A 129 -25.66 -21.83 -13.68
C GLU A 129 -24.44 -21.32 -14.45
N ASN A 130 -23.80 -22.18 -15.24
CA ASN A 130 -22.68 -21.77 -16.08
C ASN A 130 -23.09 -20.68 -17.10
N CYS A 131 -24.20 -20.87 -17.80
CA CYS A 131 -24.73 -19.87 -18.75
C CYS A 131 -25.00 -18.52 -18.06
N GLU A 132 -25.66 -18.54 -16.90
CA GLU A 132 -25.96 -17.32 -16.15
C GLU A 132 -24.69 -16.63 -15.65
N SER A 133 -23.66 -17.39 -15.28
CA SER A 133 -22.35 -16.88 -14.87
C SER A 133 -21.61 -16.20 -16.03
N GLU A 134 -21.57 -16.83 -17.20
CA GLU A 134 -20.93 -16.25 -18.39
C GLU A 134 -21.60 -14.95 -18.83
N ILE A 135 -22.94 -14.92 -18.89
CA ILE A 135 -23.68 -13.71 -19.24
C ILE A 135 -23.52 -12.62 -18.16
N ARG A 136 -23.48 -13.00 -16.88
CA ARG A 136 -23.18 -12.06 -15.80
C ARG A 136 -21.80 -11.44 -16.00
N ASN A 137 -20.75 -12.24 -16.22
CA ASN A 137 -19.38 -11.78 -16.40
C ASN A 137 -19.26 -10.83 -17.60
N PHE A 138 -19.88 -11.19 -18.73
CA PHE A 138 -19.99 -10.34 -19.92
C PHE A 138 -20.65 -8.98 -19.62
N GLY A 139 -21.58 -8.93 -18.67
CA GLY A 139 -22.30 -7.72 -18.28
C GLY A 139 -21.59 -6.84 -17.23
N ILE A 140 -20.52 -7.30 -16.57
CA ILE A 140 -19.91 -6.57 -15.44
C ILE A 140 -19.45 -5.17 -15.86
N TYR A 141 -18.89 -5.03 -17.06
CA TYR A 141 -18.52 -3.73 -17.60
C TYR A 141 -19.72 -2.76 -17.66
N ALA A 142 -20.85 -3.19 -18.25
CA ALA A 142 -22.09 -2.38 -18.29
C ALA A 142 -22.57 -1.99 -16.88
N PHE A 143 -22.58 -2.95 -15.96
CA PHE A 143 -23.03 -2.72 -14.58
C PHE A 143 -22.09 -1.76 -13.83
N GLY A 144 -20.78 -1.88 -14.05
CA GLY A 144 -19.76 -0.98 -13.51
C GLY A 144 -19.93 0.46 -13.97
N ILE A 145 -20.13 0.69 -15.27
CA ILE A 145 -20.36 2.05 -15.79
C ILE A 145 -21.62 2.66 -15.16
N LEU A 146 -22.71 1.88 -15.06
CA LEU A 146 -23.93 2.37 -14.44
C LEU A 146 -23.75 2.65 -12.94
N PHE A 147 -23.01 1.79 -12.23
CA PHE A 147 -22.67 1.99 -10.82
C PHE A 147 -21.91 3.31 -10.61
N LEU A 148 -20.85 3.54 -11.40
CA LEU A 148 -20.07 4.77 -11.37
C LEU A 148 -20.93 6.00 -11.63
N LYS A 149 -21.78 5.97 -12.67
CA LYS A 149 -22.70 7.06 -12.99
C LYS A 149 -23.67 7.35 -11.84
N LYS A 150 -24.28 6.31 -11.26
CA LYS A 150 -25.25 6.48 -10.16
C LYS A 150 -24.57 7.00 -8.89
N ASN A 151 -23.39 6.51 -8.56
CA ASN A 151 -22.60 7.03 -7.44
C ASN A 151 -22.22 8.49 -7.66
N GLY A 152 -21.71 8.85 -8.84
CA GLY A 152 -21.39 10.23 -9.20
C GLY A 152 -22.58 11.18 -9.00
N ILE A 153 -23.74 10.85 -9.56
CA ILE A 153 -24.98 11.65 -9.39
C ILE A 153 -25.37 11.79 -7.92
N ASN A 154 -25.31 10.71 -7.14
CA ASN A 154 -25.65 10.75 -5.72
C ASN A 154 -24.70 11.65 -4.94
N THR A 155 -23.40 11.47 -5.14
CA THR A 155 -22.34 12.23 -4.48
C THR A 155 -22.43 13.72 -4.81
N GLU A 156 -22.68 14.09 -6.06
CA GLU A 156 -22.89 15.48 -6.49
C GLU A 156 -24.14 16.08 -5.87
N LYS A 157 -25.28 15.38 -5.97
CA LYS A 157 -26.56 15.79 -5.38
C LYS A 157 -26.41 16.03 -3.88
N HIS A 158 -25.59 15.23 -3.21
CA HIS A 158 -25.39 15.29 -1.78
C HIS A 158 -24.35 16.31 -1.33
N GLY A 159 -23.42 16.68 -2.22
CA GLY A 159 -22.29 17.54 -1.91
C GLY A 159 -21.23 16.85 -1.05
N ASP A 160 -21.09 15.53 -1.16
CA ASP A 160 -20.22 14.74 -0.27
C ASP A 160 -18.73 15.06 -0.52
N TYR A 161 -18.34 15.35 -1.77
CA TYR A 161 -16.99 15.85 -2.08
C TYR A 161 -16.64 17.17 -1.39
N ILE A 162 -17.62 18.02 -1.05
CA ILE A 162 -17.35 19.27 -0.32
C ILE A 162 -16.86 18.95 1.10
N ILE A 163 -17.41 17.90 1.72
CA ILE A 163 -16.99 17.42 3.03
C ILE A 163 -15.58 16.82 2.90
N LEU A 164 -15.36 15.99 1.89
CA LEU A 164 -14.06 15.37 1.63
C LEU A 164 -12.94 16.40 1.39
N GLU A 165 -13.16 17.37 0.51
CA GLU A 165 -12.22 18.47 0.21
C GLU A 165 -11.91 19.30 1.46
N TYR A 166 -12.89 19.52 2.33
CA TYR A 166 -12.68 20.18 3.62
C TYR A 166 -11.79 19.35 4.55
N MET A 167 -12.02 18.03 4.64
CA MET A 167 -11.19 17.11 5.42
C MET A 167 -9.75 17.10 4.89
N ILE A 168 -9.57 16.93 3.57
CA ILE A 168 -8.26 16.97 2.90
C ILE A 168 -7.52 18.26 3.25
N LYS A 169 -8.18 19.41 3.15
CA LYS A 169 -7.56 20.69 3.50
C LYS A 169 -7.07 20.72 4.94
N LYS A 170 -7.90 20.28 5.89
CA LYS A 170 -7.54 20.24 7.32
C LYS A 170 -6.38 19.29 7.60
N MET A 171 -6.34 18.18 6.88
CA MET A 171 -5.27 17.20 6.97
C MET A 171 -3.95 17.72 6.39
N LYS A 172 -3.96 18.37 5.23
CA LYS A 172 -2.78 19.06 4.68
C LYS A 172 -2.27 20.16 5.62
N GLU A 173 -3.17 20.91 6.26
CA GLU A 173 -2.82 21.92 7.28
C GLU A 173 -2.07 21.28 8.47
N GLU A 174 -2.57 20.16 9.01
CA GLU A 174 -1.90 19.47 10.11
C GLU A 174 -0.60 18.77 9.69
N PHE A 175 -0.54 18.22 8.47
CA PHE A 175 0.66 17.57 8.00
C PHE A 175 1.80 18.58 7.73
N ARG A 176 1.47 19.78 7.26
CA ARG A 176 2.42 20.90 7.21
C ARG A 176 3.06 21.16 8.58
N LEU A 177 2.26 21.21 9.65
CA LEU A 177 2.80 21.40 11.01
C LEU A 177 3.69 20.22 11.42
N LEU A 178 3.32 18.99 11.06
CA LEU A 178 4.14 17.82 11.35
C LEU A 178 5.50 17.89 10.65
N ILE A 179 5.56 18.34 9.39
CA ILE A 179 6.82 18.56 8.66
C ILE A 179 7.65 19.64 9.37
N ASP A 180 7.05 20.78 9.72
CA ASP A 180 7.72 21.87 10.44
C ASP A 180 8.33 21.39 11.78
N GLU A 181 7.64 20.50 12.50
CA GLU A 181 8.11 19.90 13.76
C GLU A 181 9.33 18.94 13.59
N ARG A 182 9.73 18.54 12.37
CA ARG A 182 10.79 17.53 12.10
C ARG A 182 12.19 18.10 11.94
N GLU A 183 12.57 19.09 12.73
CA GLU A 183 13.90 19.72 12.59
C GLU A 183 15.09 18.79 12.90
N ASN A 184 14.83 17.72 13.66
CA ASN A 184 15.80 16.69 13.99
C ASN A 184 16.02 15.65 12.89
N ILE A 185 15.11 15.57 11.91
CA ILE A 185 15.22 14.65 10.77
C ILE A 185 15.62 15.43 9.52
N PHE A 186 14.85 16.48 9.21
CA PHE A 186 15.00 17.27 8.01
C PHE A 186 15.59 18.64 8.35
N ASP A 187 16.65 19.06 7.67
CA ASP A 187 17.14 20.45 7.72
C ASP A 187 16.13 21.44 7.11
N LYS A 188 16.39 22.74 7.25
CA LYS A 188 15.46 23.80 6.83
C LYS A 188 15.13 23.73 5.34
N ASP A 189 16.12 23.48 4.48
CA ASP A 189 15.93 23.45 3.02
C ASP A 189 15.11 22.22 2.63
N SER A 190 15.43 21.07 3.20
CA SER A 190 14.68 19.82 3.05
C SER A 190 13.22 19.99 3.51
N ARG A 191 12.97 20.64 4.67
CA ARG A 191 11.60 20.94 5.13
C ARG A 191 10.87 21.87 4.17
N ASN A 192 11.51 22.92 3.65
CA ASN A 192 10.90 23.83 2.69
C ASN A 192 10.46 23.10 1.41
N ASN A 193 11.31 22.19 0.90
CA ASN A 193 10.98 21.43 -0.32
C ASN A 193 9.86 20.41 -0.07
N LEU A 194 9.86 19.73 1.09
CA LEU A 194 8.77 18.84 1.49
C LEU A 194 7.44 19.59 1.62
N LEU A 195 7.47 20.80 2.18
CA LEU A 195 6.30 21.68 2.25
C LEU A 195 5.83 22.14 0.87
N GLN A 196 6.75 22.43 -0.05
CA GLN A 196 6.41 22.76 -1.42
C GLN A 196 5.69 21.58 -2.09
N LYS A 197 6.26 20.37 -2.01
CA LYS A 197 5.63 19.13 -2.52
C LYS A 197 4.22 18.95 -1.96
N LEU A 198 4.04 19.12 -0.65
CA LEU A 198 2.73 19.04 -0.01
C LEU A 198 1.77 20.13 -0.52
N ASN A 199 2.24 21.37 -0.66
CA ASN A 199 1.39 22.48 -1.12
C ASN A 199 0.90 22.26 -2.55
N GLU A 200 1.78 21.79 -3.43
CA GLU A 200 1.50 21.51 -4.85
C GLU A 200 0.67 20.25 -5.05
N MET A 201 0.54 19.39 -4.04
CA MET A 201 -0.25 18.16 -4.15
C MET A 201 -1.73 18.44 -4.39
N GLU A 202 -2.31 17.81 -5.42
CA GLU A 202 -3.71 17.96 -5.77
C GLU A 202 -4.54 16.71 -5.45
N PHE A 203 -5.82 16.92 -5.15
CA PHE A 203 -6.82 15.85 -5.09
C PHE A 203 -7.60 15.86 -6.40
N SER A 204 -7.70 14.70 -7.06
CA SER A 204 -8.41 14.55 -8.32
C SER A 204 -9.57 13.58 -8.20
N ARG A 205 -10.61 13.82 -9.01
CA ARG A 205 -11.75 12.91 -9.24
C ARG A 205 -11.53 12.22 -10.58
N ILE A 206 -10.58 11.30 -10.66
CA ILE A 206 -10.05 10.80 -11.95
C ILE A 206 -11.12 10.16 -12.85
N PHE A 207 -12.17 9.55 -12.26
CA PHE A 207 -13.28 9.00 -13.03
C PHE A 207 -14.13 10.06 -13.75
N ASP A 208 -14.05 11.34 -13.36
CA ASP A 208 -14.72 12.45 -14.04
C ASP A 208 -13.95 12.90 -15.30
N PHE A 209 -12.64 12.65 -15.37
CA PHE A 209 -11.79 13.12 -16.48
C PHE A 209 -11.68 12.11 -17.63
N ASN A 210 -11.80 10.82 -17.32
CA ASN A 210 -11.58 9.74 -18.29
C ASN A 210 -12.89 9.24 -18.95
N ASP A 211 -14.00 9.96 -18.76
CA ASP A 211 -15.35 9.56 -19.23
C ASP A 211 -15.73 8.10 -18.87
N VAL A 212 -15.14 7.55 -17.80
CA VAL A 212 -15.31 6.14 -17.39
C VAL A 212 -16.78 5.85 -17.09
N SER A 213 -17.52 6.82 -16.57
CA SER A 213 -18.95 6.69 -16.26
C SER A 213 -19.90 6.91 -17.46
N SER A 214 -19.37 7.01 -18.69
CA SER A 214 -20.16 7.28 -19.90
C SER A 214 -21.01 6.09 -20.35
N VAL A 215 -22.31 6.16 -20.04
CA VAL A 215 -23.30 5.17 -20.52
C VAL A 215 -23.37 5.12 -22.04
N LEU A 216 -23.16 6.25 -22.74
CA LEU A 216 -23.19 6.28 -24.20
C LEU A 216 -22.05 5.45 -24.81
N LEU A 217 -20.82 5.60 -24.28
CA LEU A 217 -19.67 4.82 -24.75
C LEU A 217 -19.86 3.34 -24.44
N MET A 218 -20.38 3.02 -23.26
CA MET A 218 -20.72 1.65 -22.88
C MET A 218 -21.76 1.03 -23.84
N GLU A 219 -22.85 1.73 -24.15
CA GLU A 219 -23.87 1.25 -25.09
C GLU A 219 -23.31 1.06 -26.50
N THR A 220 -22.42 1.96 -26.93
CA THR A 220 -21.72 1.84 -28.22
C THR A 220 -20.89 0.56 -28.24
N CYS A 221 -20.11 0.28 -27.19
CA CYS A 221 -19.31 -0.93 -27.11
C CYS A 221 -20.12 -2.23 -27.22
N TYR A 222 -21.26 -2.35 -26.53
CA TYR A 222 -22.09 -3.54 -26.64
C TYR A 222 -22.80 -3.64 -27.99
N LYS A 223 -23.17 -2.50 -28.59
CA LYS A 223 -23.75 -2.46 -29.93
C LYS A 223 -22.76 -2.92 -31.01
N ASP A 224 -21.50 -2.49 -30.91
CA ASP A 224 -20.45 -2.83 -31.87
C ASP A 224 -20.07 -4.33 -31.85
N LEU A 225 -20.30 -5.02 -30.73
CA LEU A 225 -20.17 -6.48 -30.65
C LEU A 225 -21.24 -7.25 -31.43
N GLY A 226 -22.34 -6.58 -31.82
CA GLY A 226 -23.40 -7.19 -32.63
C GLY A 226 -24.24 -8.26 -31.91
N ILE A 227 -24.15 -8.36 -30.58
CA ILE A 227 -24.92 -9.32 -29.78
C ILE A 227 -26.28 -8.72 -29.41
N SER A 228 -27.36 -9.38 -29.81
CA SER A 228 -28.74 -8.93 -29.64
C SER A 228 -29.56 -9.90 -28.79
N GLU A 229 -30.61 -9.37 -28.13
CA GLU A 229 -31.57 -10.19 -27.39
C GLU A 229 -32.39 -11.11 -28.30
N SER A 230 -32.33 -10.94 -29.62
CA SER A 230 -32.92 -11.84 -30.59
C SER A 230 -32.10 -13.13 -30.78
N ASP A 231 -30.81 -13.11 -30.47
CA ASP A 231 -29.89 -14.20 -30.81
C ASP A 231 -30.10 -15.44 -29.95
N SER A 232 -29.76 -16.61 -30.49
CA SER A 232 -29.78 -17.84 -29.70
C SER A 232 -28.70 -17.79 -28.61
N ILE A 233 -29.03 -18.21 -27.39
CA ILE A 233 -28.09 -18.14 -26.28
C ILE A 233 -26.84 -19.02 -26.51
N GLU A 234 -26.95 -20.10 -27.28
CA GLU A 234 -25.80 -20.93 -27.68
C GLU A 234 -24.84 -20.20 -28.62
N GLU A 235 -25.35 -19.38 -29.54
CA GLU A 235 -24.52 -18.54 -30.40
C GLU A 235 -23.84 -17.45 -29.57
N VAL A 236 -24.59 -16.78 -28.70
CA VAL A 236 -24.07 -15.73 -27.83
C VAL A 236 -22.93 -16.25 -26.94
N LEU A 237 -23.11 -17.41 -26.29
CA LEU A 237 -22.06 -18.01 -25.48
C LEU A 237 -20.80 -18.36 -26.31
N ARG A 238 -20.97 -18.86 -27.55
CA ARG A 238 -19.83 -19.12 -28.46
C ARG A 238 -19.08 -17.85 -28.84
N ILE A 239 -19.80 -16.76 -29.12
CA ILE A 239 -19.19 -15.47 -29.43
C ILE A 239 -18.44 -14.92 -28.22
N ILE A 240 -19.07 -14.91 -27.04
CA ILE A 240 -18.44 -14.46 -25.77
C ILE A 240 -17.18 -15.27 -25.48
N GLU A 241 -17.24 -16.60 -25.60
CA GLU A 241 -16.08 -17.46 -25.37
C GLU A 241 -14.94 -17.14 -26.35
N SER A 242 -15.25 -16.98 -27.64
CA SER A 242 -14.27 -16.62 -28.67
C SER A 242 -13.59 -15.29 -28.37
N LEU A 243 -14.39 -14.26 -28.07
CA LEU A 243 -13.89 -12.92 -27.77
C LEU A 243 -13.09 -12.87 -26.46
N SER A 244 -13.50 -13.61 -25.43
CA SER A 244 -12.79 -13.65 -24.14
C SER A 244 -11.35 -14.18 -24.24
N LYS A 245 -11.05 -14.96 -25.29
CA LYS A 245 -9.72 -15.52 -25.54
C LYS A 245 -8.85 -14.65 -26.43
N MET A 246 -9.39 -13.56 -26.98
CA MET A 246 -8.64 -12.64 -27.84
C MET A 246 -7.81 -11.66 -27.01
N ASN A 247 -6.62 -11.31 -27.50
CA ASN A 247 -5.84 -10.20 -26.96
C ASN A 247 -6.40 -8.88 -27.48
N HIS A 248 -7.20 -8.22 -26.65
CA HIS A 248 -7.77 -6.93 -26.97
C HIS A 248 -6.77 -5.79 -26.75
N THR A 249 -6.74 -4.83 -27.66
CA THR A 249 -5.94 -3.60 -27.52
C THR A 249 -6.43 -2.80 -26.32
N HIS A 250 -5.52 -2.33 -25.46
CA HIS A 250 -5.85 -1.49 -24.30
C HIS A 250 -6.69 -0.27 -24.73
N GLY A 251 -7.77 -0.01 -23.98
CA GLY A 251 -8.73 1.06 -24.27
C GLY A 251 -9.79 0.74 -25.35
N SER A 252 -9.74 -0.43 -25.99
CA SER A 252 -10.81 -0.89 -26.89
C SER A 252 -12.03 -1.40 -26.13
N CYS A 253 -13.19 -1.47 -26.79
CA CYS A 253 -14.40 -2.04 -26.21
C CYS A 253 -14.22 -3.50 -25.75
N GLY A 254 -13.49 -4.31 -26.52
CA GLY A 254 -13.19 -5.68 -26.12
C GLY A 254 -12.34 -5.75 -24.86
N TYR A 255 -11.33 -4.87 -24.73
CA TYR A 255 -10.53 -4.78 -23.51
C TYR A 255 -11.39 -4.39 -22.31
N ASN A 256 -12.22 -3.34 -22.43
CA ASN A 256 -13.03 -2.88 -21.32
C ASN A 256 -14.08 -3.91 -20.86
N ILE A 257 -14.62 -4.72 -21.80
CA ILE A 257 -15.62 -5.76 -21.50
C ILE A 257 -14.97 -7.02 -20.92
N PHE A 258 -13.92 -7.55 -21.55
CA PHE A 258 -13.32 -8.83 -21.20
C PHE A 258 -12.18 -8.73 -20.16
N ASN A 259 -11.58 -7.54 -20.01
CA ASN A 259 -10.59 -7.20 -18.98
C ASN A 259 -11.15 -6.12 -18.03
N TYR A 260 -12.44 -6.20 -17.70
CA TYR A 260 -13.11 -5.20 -16.87
C TYR A 260 -12.42 -4.98 -15.51
N LYS A 261 -11.73 -5.98 -14.94
CA LYS A 261 -11.03 -5.84 -13.66
C LYS A 261 -9.90 -4.82 -13.77
N ASP A 262 -9.12 -4.90 -14.83
CA ASP A 262 -7.99 -3.98 -15.08
C ASP A 262 -8.51 -2.57 -15.40
N TYR A 263 -9.66 -2.46 -16.07
CA TYR A 263 -10.23 -1.18 -16.46
C TYR A 263 -11.07 -0.49 -15.37
N LEU A 264 -11.84 -1.25 -14.59
CA LEU A 264 -12.81 -0.72 -13.62
C LEU A 264 -12.44 -0.92 -12.16
N GLY A 265 -11.56 -1.87 -11.84
CA GLY A 265 -11.29 -2.31 -10.47
C GLY A 265 -11.03 -1.15 -9.52
N ASP A 266 -10.16 -0.24 -9.95
CA ASP A 266 -9.74 0.95 -9.19
C ASP A 266 -10.87 1.96 -8.93
N PHE A 267 -11.97 1.90 -9.68
CA PHE A 267 -13.06 2.87 -9.60
C PHE A 267 -14.30 2.33 -8.87
N VAL A 268 -14.58 1.03 -9.00
CA VAL A 268 -15.82 0.39 -8.51
C VAL A 268 -15.66 -0.23 -7.12
N TYR A 269 -14.45 -0.64 -6.73
CA TYR A 269 -14.15 -1.14 -5.39
C TYR A 269 -13.62 -0.03 -4.48
N PHE A 270 -13.59 -0.28 -3.17
CA PHE A 270 -12.98 0.66 -2.23
C PHE A 270 -11.47 0.74 -2.47
N ASN A 271 -11.04 1.87 -3.01
CA ASN A 271 -9.63 2.15 -3.19
C ASN A 271 -9.32 3.66 -3.14
N ALA A 272 -8.05 3.98 -2.94
CA ALA A 272 -7.46 5.30 -3.06
C ALA A 272 -6.03 5.13 -3.61
N PHE A 273 -5.52 6.15 -4.30
CA PHE A 273 -4.22 6.05 -4.96
C PHE A 273 -3.49 7.38 -4.99
N TYR A 274 -2.17 7.32 -4.88
CA TYR A 274 -1.26 8.41 -5.16
C TYR A 274 -0.47 8.18 -6.46
N TYR A 275 -0.59 9.14 -7.39
CA TYR A 275 0.14 9.16 -8.65
C TYR A 275 1.37 10.06 -8.54
N TYR A 276 2.53 9.45 -8.33
CA TYR A 276 3.79 10.14 -8.07
C TYR A 276 4.23 11.11 -9.18
N TYR A 277 4.01 10.77 -10.46
CA TYR A 277 4.36 11.65 -11.59
C TYR A 277 3.56 12.96 -11.63
N HIS A 278 2.37 12.96 -11.04
CA HIS A 278 1.46 14.11 -11.05
C HIS A 278 1.34 14.76 -9.68
N ASN A 279 2.03 14.24 -8.66
CA ASN A 279 1.87 14.63 -7.26
C ASN A 279 0.37 14.76 -6.88
N THR A 280 -0.44 13.81 -7.33
CA THR A 280 -1.90 13.87 -7.25
C THR A 280 -2.39 12.60 -6.59
N PHE A 281 -3.39 12.70 -5.72
CA PHE A 281 -4.08 11.53 -5.20
C PHE A 281 -5.57 11.53 -5.55
N THR A 282 -6.19 10.36 -5.58
CA THR A 282 -7.60 10.15 -5.90
C THR A 282 -8.22 9.16 -4.94
N THR A 283 -9.56 9.13 -4.90
CA THR A 283 -10.32 8.03 -4.33
C THR A 283 -11.21 7.40 -5.40
N SER A 284 -11.50 6.11 -5.25
CA SER A 284 -12.56 5.41 -5.99
C SER A 284 -13.93 6.07 -5.80
N SER A 285 -14.89 5.74 -6.66
CA SER A 285 -16.29 6.19 -6.49
C SER A 285 -16.95 5.57 -5.25
N ASN A 286 -16.48 4.38 -4.84
CA ASN A 286 -17.03 3.63 -3.73
C ASN A 286 -16.50 4.14 -2.37
N ALA A 287 -15.40 4.89 -2.34
CA ALA A 287 -14.86 5.48 -1.11
C ALA A 287 -15.87 6.36 -0.35
N LEU A 288 -16.84 6.97 -1.04
CA LEU A 288 -17.85 7.86 -0.45
C LEU A 288 -19.15 7.14 0.00
N VAL A 289 -19.06 5.85 0.29
CA VAL A 289 -20.14 5.08 0.92
C VAL A 289 -19.61 4.24 2.09
N GLU A 290 -20.51 3.60 2.85
CA GLU A 290 -20.13 2.78 3.99
C GLU A 290 -19.35 1.53 3.56
N PRO A 291 -18.28 1.15 4.28
CA PRO A 291 -17.91 1.66 5.61
C PRO A 291 -16.90 2.81 5.65
N TRP A 292 -16.39 3.30 4.51
CA TRP A 292 -15.35 4.35 4.51
C TRP A 292 -15.92 5.74 4.81
N PHE A 293 -17.12 6.06 4.33
CA PHE A 293 -17.73 7.36 4.54
C PHE A 293 -19.25 7.27 4.63
N SER A 294 -19.83 8.10 5.49
CA SER A 294 -21.24 8.42 5.43
C SER A 294 -21.46 9.85 5.88
N ARG A 295 -22.19 10.61 5.07
CA ARG A 295 -22.62 11.97 5.44
C ARG A 295 -23.53 12.00 6.67
N TYR A 296 -24.03 10.84 7.08
CA TYR A 296 -24.91 10.67 8.23
C TYR A 296 -24.15 10.27 9.50
N PHE A 297 -22.84 10.02 9.43
CA PHE A 297 -22.02 9.72 10.59
C PHE A 297 -21.47 10.99 11.25
N PRO A 298 -21.18 10.94 12.57
CA PRO A 298 -20.28 11.89 13.20
C PRO A 298 -18.94 11.96 12.46
N HIS A 299 -18.29 13.13 12.52
CA HIS A 299 -17.01 13.34 11.87
C HIS A 299 -15.91 12.45 12.48
N SER A 300 -15.98 12.09 13.76
CA SER A 300 -15.08 11.08 14.36
C SER A 300 -14.93 9.84 13.48
N ILE A 301 -16.04 9.20 13.12
CA ILE A 301 -16.04 7.98 12.32
C ILE A 301 -15.53 8.27 10.90
N ASN A 302 -15.95 9.36 10.27
CA ASN A 302 -15.48 9.73 8.92
C ASN A 302 -13.98 10.03 8.87
N TYR A 303 -13.44 10.76 9.85
CA TYR A 303 -12.00 11.03 9.95
C TYR A 303 -11.21 9.75 10.27
N GLY A 304 -11.75 8.84 11.08
CA GLY A 304 -11.12 7.55 11.37
C GLY A 304 -11.13 6.60 10.18
N SER A 305 -12.18 6.68 9.36
CA SER A 305 -12.41 5.83 8.19
C SER A 305 -11.75 6.44 6.94
N ILE A 306 -12.50 7.10 6.04
CA ILE A 306 -11.92 7.72 4.83
C ILE A 306 -10.83 8.75 5.13
N GLY A 307 -10.90 9.45 6.27
CA GLY A 307 -9.84 10.36 6.67
C GLY A 307 -8.50 9.65 6.86
N PHE A 308 -8.46 8.41 7.36
CA PHE A 308 -7.23 7.62 7.42
C PHE A 308 -6.65 7.40 6.02
N PHE A 309 -7.47 6.91 5.06
CA PHE A 309 -7.01 6.61 3.71
C PHE A 309 -6.54 7.86 2.96
N ILE A 310 -7.21 9.00 3.13
CA ILE A 310 -6.70 10.29 2.61
C ILE A 310 -5.30 10.59 3.16
N GLY A 311 -5.08 10.34 4.46
CA GLY A 311 -3.81 10.62 5.12
C GLY A 311 -2.71 9.67 4.66
N HIS A 312 -3.09 8.42 4.42
CA HIS A 312 -2.26 7.38 3.83
C HIS A 312 -1.82 7.79 2.41
N GLU A 313 -2.75 8.17 1.52
CA GLU A 313 -2.40 8.62 0.16
C GLU A 313 -1.54 9.90 0.15
N ILE A 314 -1.83 10.86 1.03
CA ILE A 314 -0.97 12.04 1.19
C ILE A 314 0.45 11.62 1.56
N LEU A 315 0.62 10.56 2.35
CA LEU A 315 1.94 10.08 2.77
C LEU A 315 2.67 9.20 1.78
N HIS A 316 2.01 8.64 0.77
CA HIS A 316 2.74 8.02 -0.33
C HIS A 316 3.65 9.01 -1.06
N ALA A 317 3.34 10.30 -1.05
CA ALA A 317 4.28 11.32 -1.51
C ALA A 317 5.55 11.43 -0.64
N PHE A 318 5.59 10.82 0.53
CA PHE A 318 6.64 10.96 1.55
C PHE A 318 7.08 9.62 2.15
N ASP A 319 6.70 8.50 1.51
CA ASP A 319 7.05 7.15 1.93
C ASP A 319 8.50 6.80 1.57
N SER A 320 8.89 5.55 1.84
CA SER A 320 10.25 5.07 1.57
C SER A 320 10.68 5.14 0.10
N GLU A 321 9.74 5.21 -0.85
CA GLU A 321 10.03 5.21 -2.28
C GLU A 321 10.05 6.63 -2.86
N SER A 322 9.19 7.51 -2.35
CA SER A 322 8.94 8.83 -2.94
C SER A 322 9.47 10.02 -2.14
N TYR A 323 9.92 9.85 -0.89
CA TYR A 323 10.31 10.96 -0.02
C TYR A 323 11.48 11.82 -0.54
N LYS A 324 12.38 11.24 -1.35
CA LYS A 324 13.57 11.92 -1.88
C LYS A 324 13.29 12.80 -3.09
N PHE A 325 12.16 12.60 -3.77
CA PHE A 325 11.96 13.12 -5.12
C PHE A 325 10.71 13.98 -5.26
N ILE A 326 10.78 15.02 -6.10
CA ILE A 326 9.60 15.56 -6.78
C ILE A 326 9.70 15.11 -8.23
N PHE A 327 8.66 14.45 -8.74
CA PHE A 327 8.59 14.06 -10.14
C PHE A 327 7.80 15.09 -10.92
N GLY A 328 8.38 15.59 -12.01
CA GLY A 328 7.66 16.36 -13.01
C GLY A 328 7.04 15.47 -14.08
N LEU A 329 6.26 16.07 -14.98
CA LEU A 329 5.67 15.40 -16.16
C LEU A 329 6.72 14.80 -17.10
N ASP A 330 7.98 15.24 -17.01
CA ASP A 330 9.11 14.69 -17.76
C ASP A 330 9.66 13.39 -17.17
N GLY A 331 9.15 12.95 -16.02
CA GLY A 331 9.54 11.74 -15.31
C GLY A 331 10.92 11.82 -14.66
N LYS A 332 11.61 12.97 -14.75
CA LYS A 332 12.94 13.15 -14.16
C LYS A 332 12.76 13.63 -12.72
N GLY A 333 12.76 12.69 -11.78
CA GLY A 333 12.69 13.02 -10.35
C GLY A 333 13.83 13.94 -9.92
N GLU A 334 13.51 15.08 -9.32
CA GLU A 334 14.47 16.00 -8.72
C GLU A 334 14.70 15.63 -7.25
N LEU A 335 15.96 15.49 -6.83
CA LEU A 335 16.32 15.21 -5.44
C LEU A 335 16.05 16.46 -4.58
N ILE A 336 15.10 16.35 -3.65
CA ILE A 336 14.64 17.49 -2.85
C ILE A 336 15.17 17.52 -1.40
N LEU A 337 15.93 16.50 -1.01
CA LEU A 337 16.46 16.37 0.35
C LEU A 337 17.99 16.41 0.35
N THR A 338 18.58 16.97 1.40
CA THR A 338 20.03 16.88 1.58
C THR A 338 20.45 15.45 1.94
N PRO A 339 21.72 15.06 1.69
CA PRO A 339 22.22 13.76 2.11
C PRO A 339 22.04 13.49 3.61
N LYS A 340 22.15 14.53 4.45
CA LYS A 340 22.00 14.38 5.90
C LYS A 340 20.55 14.09 6.29
N SER A 341 19.61 14.80 5.68
CA SER A 341 18.18 14.60 5.87
C SER A 341 17.73 13.19 5.44
N ILE A 342 18.31 12.69 4.34
CA ILE A 342 18.10 11.32 3.86
C ILE A 342 18.60 10.30 4.88
N GLU A 343 19.85 10.43 5.34
CA GLU A 343 20.45 9.53 6.33
C GLU A 343 19.62 9.50 7.63
N ASN A 344 19.16 10.66 8.10
CA ASN A 344 18.36 10.75 9.32
C ASN A 344 16.99 10.07 9.17
N PHE A 345 16.35 10.21 7.99
CA PHE A 345 15.07 9.57 7.72
C PHE A 345 15.21 8.05 7.60
N GLU A 346 16.22 7.55 6.89
CA GLU A 346 16.49 6.11 6.75
C GLU A 346 16.67 5.43 8.11
N LYS A 347 17.38 6.08 9.06
CA LYS A 347 17.51 5.58 10.45
C LYS A 347 16.17 5.47 11.18
N LYS A 348 15.18 6.30 10.86
CA LYS A 348 13.84 6.22 11.46
C LYS A 348 13.01 5.12 10.83
N VAL A 349 13.18 4.91 9.53
CA VAL A 349 12.53 3.87 8.75
C VAL A 349 12.93 2.46 9.22
N GLU A 350 14.18 2.26 9.66
CA GLU A 350 14.66 0.98 10.21
C GLU A 350 13.78 0.41 11.34
N CYS A 351 13.15 1.27 12.14
CA CYS A 351 12.23 0.85 13.19
C CYS A 351 11.05 0.06 12.62
N PHE A 352 10.44 0.58 11.54
CA PHE A 352 9.28 -0.04 10.90
C PHE A 352 9.65 -1.37 10.25
N VAL A 353 10.78 -1.43 9.54
CA VAL A 353 11.29 -2.68 8.94
C VAL A 353 11.41 -3.77 10.00
N LYS A 354 12.00 -3.43 11.15
CA LYS A 354 12.16 -4.38 12.25
C LYS A 354 10.82 -4.77 12.88
N GLN A 355 10.01 -3.79 13.27
CA GLN A 355 8.76 -4.05 14.02
C GLN A 355 7.77 -4.90 13.21
N TYR A 356 7.62 -4.60 11.93
CA TYR A 356 6.74 -5.35 11.05
C TYR A 356 7.39 -6.68 10.63
N GLY A 357 8.71 -6.72 10.39
CA GLY A 357 9.43 -7.95 10.10
C GLY A 357 9.50 -8.96 11.27
N ASP A 358 9.33 -8.50 12.51
CA ASP A 358 9.21 -9.37 13.68
C ASP A 358 7.83 -10.06 13.78
N GLN A 359 6.86 -9.69 12.93
CA GLN A 359 5.58 -10.40 12.85
C GLN A 359 5.69 -11.64 11.97
N LYS A 360 5.08 -12.74 12.40
CA LYS A 360 5.14 -14.03 11.69
C LYS A 360 4.59 -13.97 10.26
N GLU A 361 3.62 -13.10 10.02
CA GLU A 361 2.84 -13.00 8.78
C GLU A 361 3.10 -11.65 8.08
N SER A 362 4.31 -11.10 8.20
CA SER A 362 4.69 -9.85 7.53
C SER A 362 6.15 -9.88 7.10
N ASN A 363 6.44 -9.19 6.01
CA ASN A 363 7.80 -8.86 5.59
C ASN A 363 7.98 -7.34 5.70
N GLY A 364 8.70 -6.90 6.73
CA GLY A 364 8.84 -5.48 7.04
C GLY A 364 9.58 -4.66 5.98
N THR A 365 10.35 -5.29 5.09
CA THR A 365 10.98 -4.60 3.94
C THR A 365 10.01 -4.49 2.78
N LEU A 366 9.31 -5.58 2.43
CA LEU A 366 8.32 -5.59 1.35
C LEU A 366 7.18 -4.62 1.61
N THR A 367 6.75 -4.54 2.87
CA THR A 367 5.56 -3.78 3.28
C THR A 367 5.85 -2.35 3.71
N LEU A 368 7.10 -1.91 3.59
CA LEU A 368 7.57 -0.66 4.18
C LEU A 368 6.89 0.59 3.58
N SER A 369 6.69 0.59 2.27
CA SER A 369 6.04 1.68 1.53
C SER A 369 4.59 1.88 1.96
N GLU A 370 3.93 0.86 2.51
CA GLU A 370 2.56 0.91 3.04
C GLU A 370 2.51 1.17 4.54
N ASN A 371 3.42 0.55 5.30
CA ASN A 371 3.44 0.67 6.77
C ASN A 371 3.74 2.11 7.23
N ILE A 372 4.57 2.86 6.50
CA ILE A 372 4.87 4.28 6.81
C ILE A 372 3.62 5.16 6.63
N PRO A 373 2.96 5.15 5.46
CA PRO A 373 1.65 5.79 5.26
C PRO A 373 0.58 5.40 6.26
N ASP A 374 0.49 4.13 6.67
CA ASP A 374 -0.51 3.73 7.68
C ASP A 374 -0.30 4.44 9.02
N ASN A 375 0.94 4.43 9.52
CA ASN A 375 1.26 5.03 10.82
C ASN A 375 1.14 6.55 10.78
N GLY A 376 1.64 7.18 9.72
CA GLY A 376 1.58 8.63 9.61
C GLY A 376 0.20 9.14 9.19
N GLY A 377 -0.53 8.40 8.37
CA GLY A 377 -1.86 8.75 7.84
C GLY A 377 -2.88 8.76 8.95
N LEU A 378 -2.85 7.74 9.83
CA LEU A 378 -3.58 7.72 11.10
C LEU A 378 -3.31 8.98 11.93
N LYS A 379 -2.03 9.36 12.07
CA LYS A 379 -1.62 10.53 12.86
C LYS A 379 -2.12 11.85 12.25
N ILE A 380 -2.04 11.99 10.93
CA ILE A 380 -2.53 13.19 10.22
C ILE A 380 -4.05 13.30 10.37
N ALA A 381 -4.77 12.21 10.11
CA ALA A 381 -6.23 12.17 10.21
C ALA A 381 -6.70 12.46 11.64
N HIS A 382 -6.06 11.85 12.63
CA HIS A 382 -6.40 12.07 14.04
C HIS A 382 -6.12 13.50 14.49
N ARG A 383 -4.97 14.09 14.13
CA ARG A 383 -4.69 15.50 14.46
C ARG A 383 -5.70 16.45 13.83
N ALA A 384 -6.03 16.23 12.56
CA ALA A 384 -7.03 17.04 11.86
C ALA A 384 -8.41 16.91 12.51
N TYR A 385 -8.78 15.70 12.93
CA TYR A 385 -10.00 15.45 13.67
C TYR A 385 -10.02 16.16 15.03
N MET A 386 -8.96 16.05 15.83
CA MET A 386 -8.92 16.70 17.14
C MET A 386 -8.98 18.23 17.04
N LYS A 387 -8.40 18.82 15.98
CA LYS A 387 -8.57 20.24 15.68
C LYS A 387 -10.00 20.60 15.27
N TYR A 388 -10.63 19.77 14.45
CA TYR A 388 -12.03 19.92 14.11
C TYR A 388 -12.91 19.84 15.37
N LEU A 389 -12.72 18.82 16.20
CA LEU A 389 -13.45 18.61 17.46
C LEU A 389 -13.30 19.81 18.39
N GLN A 390 -12.08 20.32 18.55
CA GLN A 390 -11.81 21.54 19.31
C GLN A 390 -12.58 22.75 18.73
N SER A 391 -12.62 22.90 17.41
CA SER A 391 -13.28 24.04 16.74
C SER A 391 -14.80 24.07 16.91
N ILE A 392 -15.42 22.93 17.22
CA ILE A 392 -16.87 22.81 17.46
C ILE A 392 -17.23 22.74 18.95
N GLY A 393 -16.27 22.96 19.85
CA GLY A 393 -16.51 22.98 21.30
C GLY A 393 -16.19 21.68 22.05
N GLY A 394 -15.56 20.71 21.39
CA GLY A 394 -15.03 19.51 22.04
C GLY A 394 -15.96 18.29 22.06
N GLU A 395 -17.19 18.41 21.55
CA GLU A 395 -18.17 17.33 21.58
C GLU A 395 -18.87 17.14 20.23
N GLU A 396 -19.22 15.88 19.95
CA GLU A 396 -20.08 15.48 18.83
C GLU A 396 -21.35 14.80 19.37
N PRO A 397 -22.42 14.70 18.55
CA PRO A 397 -23.59 13.93 18.91
C PRO A 397 -23.25 12.50 19.35
N LYS A 398 -23.85 12.04 20.46
CA LYS A 398 -23.67 10.67 20.96
C LYS A 398 -24.28 9.66 19.99
N VAL A 399 -23.61 8.51 19.85
CA VAL A 399 -24.09 7.38 19.06
C VAL A 399 -24.83 6.40 19.97
N PRO A 400 -26.11 6.08 19.69
CA PRO A 400 -26.86 5.13 20.50
C PRO A 400 -26.17 3.78 20.61
N GLY A 401 -26.09 3.20 21.81
CA GLY A 401 -25.37 1.95 22.07
C GLY A 401 -23.85 2.08 22.18
N PHE A 402 -23.30 3.27 21.95
CA PHE A 402 -21.88 3.60 22.07
C PHE A 402 -21.68 4.84 22.95
N GLU A 403 -22.62 5.13 23.85
CA GLU A 403 -22.62 6.34 24.70
C GLU A 403 -21.40 6.40 25.64
N ASN A 404 -20.86 5.23 25.99
CA ASN A 404 -19.66 5.08 26.82
C ASN A 404 -18.36 5.38 26.07
N PHE A 405 -18.41 5.54 24.75
CA PHE A 405 -17.24 5.90 23.96
C PHE A 405 -17.16 7.41 23.74
N THR A 406 -15.95 7.95 23.86
CA THR A 406 -15.66 9.33 23.46
C THR A 406 -15.63 9.44 21.94
N SER A 407 -15.74 10.65 21.41
CA SER A 407 -15.61 10.86 19.97
C SER A 407 -14.21 10.50 19.46
N GLU A 408 -13.17 10.67 20.28
CA GLU A 408 -11.81 10.18 19.99
C GLU A 408 -11.74 8.64 19.92
N GLN A 409 -12.41 7.92 20.82
CA GLN A 409 -12.52 6.46 20.72
C GLN A 409 -13.33 6.02 19.49
N LEU A 410 -14.39 6.75 19.14
CA LEU A 410 -15.17 6.49 17.91
C LEU A 410 -14.35 6.73 16.63
N PHE A 411 -13.38 7.65 16.65
CA PHE A 411 -12.41 7.80 15.57
C PHE A 411 -11.62 6.50 15.37
N PHE A 412 -11.04 5.95 16.44
CA PHE A 412 -10.26 4.71 16.34
C PHE A 412 -11.13 3.51 15.97
N ILE A 413 -12.37 3.43 16.49
CA ILE A 413 -13.33 2.39 16.10
C ILE A 413 -13.65 2.47 14.61
N GLY A 414 -13.88 3.69 14.08
CA GLY A 414 -14.08 3.92 12.66
C GLY A 414 -12.89 3.44 11.83
N ASN A 415 -11.66 3.72 12.29
CA ASN A 415 -10.44 3.24 11.64
C ASN A 415 -10.33 1.71 11.62
N GLY A 416 -10.50 1.05 12.77
CA GLY A 416 -10.40 -0.41 12.82
C GLY A 416 -11.47 -1.12 11.97
N ARG A 417 -12.66 -0.52 11.85
CA ARG A 417 -13.76 -1.06 11.03
C ARG A 417 -13.40 -1.19 9.55
N THR A 418 -12.59 -0.28 9.00
CA THR A 418 -12.31 -0.29 7.55
C THR A 418 -11.33 -1.36 7.11
N PHE A 419 -10.77 -2.13 8.05
CA PHE A 419 -9.79 -3.18 7.79
C PHE A 419 -10.36 -4.59 7.92
N CYS A 420 -11.65 -4.75 8.18
CA CYS A 420 -12.21 -6.06 8.45
C CYS A 420 -12.06 -7.01 7.26
N GLU A 421 -11.36 -8.12 7.52
CA GLU A 421 -10.96 -9.13 6.55
C GLU A 421 -11.15 -10.54 7.16
N HIS A 422 -11.67 -11.45 6.34
CA HIS A 422 -11.76 -12.88 6.64
C HIS A 422 -11.24 -13.67 5.44
N ILE A 423 -10.05 -14.24 5.61
CA ILE A 423 -9.24 -14.78 4.52
C ILE A 423 -8.84 -16.23 4.82
N SER A 424 -8.91 -17.08 3.80
CA SER A 424 -8.44 -18.47 3.90
C SER A 424 -6.91 -18.52 3.96
N LYS A 425 -6.36 -19.60 4.52
CA LYS A 425 -4.91 -19.77 4.68
C LYS A 425 -4.14 -19.64 3.35
N GLU A 426 -4.67 -20.20 2.26
CA GLU A 426 -4.06 -20.11 0.93
C GLU A 426 -3.95 -18.66 0.45
N HIS A 427 -5.03 -17.87 0.58
CA HIS A 427 -5.03 -16.48 0.19
C HIS A 427 -4.12 -15.63 1.09
N LEU A 428 -4.06 -15.92 2.39
CA LEU A 428 -3.14 -15.25 3.32
C LEU A 428 -1.67 -15.53 2.97
N GLU A 429 -1.31 -16.79 2.66
CA GLU A 429 0.04 -17.12 2.22
C GLU A 429 0.42 -16.38 0.93
N LYS A 430 -0.53 -16.22 -0.01
CA LYS A 430 -0.31 -15.42 -1.22
C LYS A 430 -0.09 -13.95 -0.88
N GLN A 431 -0.89 -13.38 0.02
CA GLN A 431 -0.77 -11.99 0.45
C GLN A 431 0.62 -11.74 1.07
N ILE A 432 1.03 -12.56 2.04
CA ILE A 432 2.33 -12.42 2.73
C ILE A 432 3.53 -12.41 1.77
N ASN A 433 3.44 -13.18 0.68
CA ASN A 433 4.56 -13.35 -0.24
C ASN A 433 4.64 -12.30 -1.36
N SER A 434 3.55 -11.61 -1.70
CA SER A 434 3.49 -10.77 -2.91
C SER A 434 2.79 -9.43 -2.74
N ASP A 435 1.97 -9.26 -1.71
CA ASP A 435 1.24 -8.02 -1.48
C ASP A 435 2.15 -7.02 -0.74
N PRO A 436 2.28 -5.76 -1.21
CA PRO A 436 2.97 -4.73 -0.46
C PRO A 436 2.23 -4.35 0.84
N HIS A 437 0.96 -4.73 1.02
CA HIS A 437 0.24 -4.49 2.25
C HIS A 437 0.43 -5.64 3.24
N THR A 438 0.67 -5.27 4.49
CA THR A 438 0.62 -6.21 5.61
C THR A 438 -0.83 -6.69 5.84
N PRO A 439 -1.08 -7.96 6.23
CA PRO A 439 -2.43 -8.44 6.55
C PRO A 439 -3.17 -7.55 7.54
N SER A 440 -4.49 -7.44 7.37
CA SER A 440 -5.29 -6.35 7.94
C SER A 440 -5.26 -6.28 9.47
N GLU A 441 -5.18 -7.42 10.16
CA GLU A 441 -5.05 -7.47 11.63
C GLU A 441 -3.75 -6.83 12.11
N ILE A 442 -2.63 -7.16 11.45
CA ILE A 442 -1.32 -6.62 11.82
C ILE A 442 -1.25 -5.13 11.45
N ARG A 443 -1.74 -4.78 10.25
CA ARG A 443 -1.83 -3.41 9.75
C ARG A 443 -2.52 -2.48 10.76
N THR A 444 -3.71 -2.89 11.21
CA THR A 444 -4.52 -2.16 12.21
C THR A 444 -3.81 -2.09 13.56
N ASN A 445 -3.41 -3.24 14.11
CA ASN A 445 -2.94 -3.31 15.48
C ASN A 445 -1.57 -2.63 15.65
N LEU A 446 -0.62 -2.82 14.72
CA LEU A 446 0.70 -2.21 14.83
C LEU A 446 0.64 -0.69 14.69
N ALA A 447 -0.11 -0.16 13.72
CA ALA A 447 -0.26 1.28 13.54
C ALA A 447 -0.85 1.95 14.80
N LEU A 448 -1.89 1.36 15.39
CA LEU A 448 -2.50 1.86 16.62
C LEU A 448 -1.58 1.68 17.84
N SER A 449 -0.86 0.56 17.94
CA SER A 449 0.08 0.30 19.04
C SER A 449 1.26 1.28 19.06
N ASN A 450 1.64 1.81 17.89
CA ASN A 450 2.65 2.86 17.75
C ASN A 450 2.12 4.25 18.13
N TYR A 451 0.80 4.43 18.18
CA TYR A 451 0.20 5.74 18.33
C TYR A 451 -0.21 6.03 19.78
N LYS A 452 0.58 6.83 20.49
CA LYS A 452 0.33 7.14 21.92
C LYS A 452 -1.08 7.67 22.21
N PRO A 453 -1.69 8.55 21.40
CA PRO A 453 -3.07 8.99 21.63
C PRO A 453 -4.08 7.84 21.66
N PHE A 454 -3.90 6.79 20.85
CA PHE A 454 -4.74 5.60 20.92
C PHE A 454 -4.64 4.91 22.30
N SER A 455 -3.42 4.62 22.76
CA SER A 455 -3.22 3.97 24.06
C SER A 455 -3.77 4.82 25.22
N ASN A 456 -3.72 6.15 25.11
CA ASN A 456 -4.33 7.06 26.07
C ASN A 456 -5.86 7.00 26.02
N ALA A 457 -6.46 7.06 24.83
CA ALA A 457 -7.91 7.08 24.64
C ALA A 457 -8.59 5.82 25.20
N PHE A 458 -7.93 4.65 25.12
CA PHE A 458 -8.43 3.39 25.68
C PHE A 458 -7.84 3.02 27.04
N ASN A 459 -7.00 3.88 27.63
CA ASN A 459 -6.32 3.63 28.91
C ASN A 459 -5.52 2.31 28.94
N CYS A 460 -4.86 1.97 27.83
CA CYS A 460 -4.06 0.75 27.74
C CYS A 460 -2.82 0.83 28.62
N LYS A 461 -2.62 -0.18 29.49
CA LYS A 461 -1.47 -0.26 30.40
C LYS A 461 -0.17 -0.38 29.61
N LEU A 462 0.91 0.25 30.09
CA LEU A 462 2.24 0.07 29.51
C LEU A 462 2.60 -1.43 29.49
N HIS A 463 3.23 -1.88 28.40
CA HIS A 463 3.55 -3.30 28.13
C HIS A 463 2.35 -4.20 27.80
N SER A 464 1.13 -3.67 27.68
CA SER A 464 0.05 -4.40 27.00
C SER A 464 0.36 -4.53 25.50
N ARG A 465 -0.29 -5.48 24.83
CA ARG A 465 -0.07 -5.73 23.39
C ARG A 465 -0.29 -4.47 22.55
N MET A 466 -1.30 -3.67 22.90
CA MET A 466 -1.62 -2.43 22.19
C MET A 466 -0.98 -1.17 22.81
N ASN A 467 -0.09 -1.31 23.80
CA ASN A 467 0.74 -0.23 24.32
C ASN A 467 2.17 -0.71 24.66
N PRO A 468 2.95 -1.08 23.63
CA PRO A 468 4.36 -1.42 23.80
C PRO A 468 5.16 -0.22 24.27
N GLU A 469 6.24 -0.49 25.02
CA GLU A 469 7.18 0.54 25.49
C GLU A 469 7.91 1.21 24.31
N HIS A 470 8.35 0.41 23.35
CA HIS A 470 9.01 0.89 22.14
C HIS A 470 7.98 1.03 21.03
N LYS A 471 7.76 2.28 20.58
CA LYS A 471 6.86 2.62 19.49
C LYS A 471 7.67 3.18 18.32
N CYS A 472 7.40 2.69 17.11
CA CYS A 472 7.94 3.30 15.90
C CYS A 472 7.11 4.54 15.57
N GLU A 473 7.76 5.69 15.45
CA GLU A 473 7.07 6.91 15.03
C GLU A 473 7.86 7.58 13.92
N SER A 474 7.18 7.87 12.81
CA SER A 474 7.71 8.75 11.76
C SER A 474 7.70 10.19 12.31
N GLY A 475 8.71 10.46 13.14
CA GLY A 475 9.08 11.76 13.66
C GLY A 475 8.64 12.09 15.09
N SER A 476 9.07 11.30 16.05
CA SER A 476 9.37 11.86 17.37
C SER A 476 10.72 11.36 17.87
N ASN A 477 11.24 12.08 18.87
CA ASN A 477 12.48 11.80 19.58
C ASN A 477 12.35 10.52 20.40
N VAL A 478 12.48 9.36 19.75
CA VAL A 478 13.05 8.20 20.42
C VAL A 478 14.51 8.14 20.00
N ALA A 479 15.36 8.68 20.89
CA ALA A 479 16.76 8.31 20.98
C ALA A 479 16.79 6.83 21.40
N LEU A 480 16.67 5.94 20.43
CA LEU A 480 17.21 4.60 20.60
C LEU A 480 18.72 4.81 20.68
N ARG A 481 19.25 4.81 21.91
CA ARG A 481 20.62 4.35 22.17
C ARG A 481 20.69 2.88 21.74
N LEU A 482 20.64 2.64 20.44
CA LEU A 482 21.15 1.41 19.87
C LEU A 482 22.61 1.68 19.65
N HIS A 483 23.43 0.95 20.40
CA HIS A 483 24.87 0.95 20.33
C HIS A 483 25.36 1.14 18.90
N GLU A 484 26.05 2.25 18.69
CA GLU A 484 26.55 2.79 17.43
C GLU A 484 27.75 2.00 16.88
N THR A 485 27.83 0.69 17.09
CA THR A 485 29.08 -0.05 16.85
C THR A 485 29.01 -1.30 15.98
N ASN A 486 27.85 -1.75 15.45
CA ASN A 486 27.86 -2.98 14.62
C ASN A 486 26.86 -3.06 13.44
N TYR A 487 26.22 -1.96 13.01
CA TYR A 487 25.20 -1.96 11.94
C TYR A 487 25.67 -1.46 10.56
N ASN A 488 26.97 -1.37 10.32
CA ASN A 488 27.51 -0.63 9.16
C ASN A 488 27.35 -1.31 7.79
N CYS A 489 26.61 -2.41 7.64
CA CYS A 489 26.50 -3.08 6.34
C CYS A 489 25.10 -3.34 5.80
N CYS A 490 24.07 -3.13 6.60
CA CYS A 490 22.68 -3.12 6.11
C CYS A 490 22.24 -1.73 5.64
N ASN A 491 23.10 -0.71 5.79
CA ASN A 491 22.84 0.63 5.28
C ASN A 491 22.99 0.62 3.74
N SER A 492 21.95 1.03 3.02
CA SER A 492 21.92 1.16 1.56
C SER A 492 23.11 1.96 1.04
N PHE A 493 23.55 2.98 1.78
CA PHE A 493 24.73 3.78 1.46
C PHE A 493 26.04 2.99 1.56
N PHE A 494 26.22 2.18 2.61
CA PHE A 494 27.48 1.46 2.83
C PHE A 494 27.62 0.23 1.92
N ALA A 495 26.51 -0.47 1.65
CA ALA A 495 26.48 -1.55 0.66
C ALA A 495 26.65 -1.01 -0.77
N ALA A 496 26.04 0.12 -1.11
CA ALA A 496 26.23 0.79 -2.39
C ALA A 496 27.67 1.28 -2.59
N VAL A 497 28.33 1.77 -1.55
CA VAL A 497 29.76 2.14 -1.59
C VAL A 497 30.65 0.90 -1.71
N PHE A 498 30.42 -0.14 -0.90
CA PHE A 498 31.30 -1.31 -0.88
C PHE A 498 31.25 -2.14 -2.17
N TYR A 499 30.04 -2.35 -2.72
CA TYR A 499 29.86 -2.98 -4.03
C TYR A 499 30.17 -1.99 -5.18
N GLY A 500 29.86 -0.70 -5.00
CA GLY A 500 30.11 0.34 -6.01
C GLY A 500 31.57 0.67 -6.26
N ASP A 501 32.43 0.46 -5.25
CA ASP A 501 33.89 0.62 -5.38
C ASP A 501 34.57 -0.61 -6.00
N GLN A 502 33.83 -1.71 -6.22
CA GLN A 502 34.38 -2.88 -6.90
C GLN A 502 34.46 -2.65 -8.41
N LYS A 503 35.64 -2.92 -8.96
CA LYS A 503 35.87 -2.98 -10.40
C LYS A 503 35.82 -4.41 -10.87
N GLU A 504 35.04 -4.64 -11.92
CA GLU A 504 35.03 -5.93 -12.62
C GLU A 504 36.31 -6.06 -13.45
N SER A 505 36.93 -7.25 -13.42
CA SER A 505 38.31 -7.44 -13.88
C SER A 505 38.50 -7.34 -15.41
N LYS A 506 37.48 -7.62 -16.23
CA LYS A 506 37.56 -7.55 -17.70
C LYS A 506 37.22 -6.16 -18.26
N THR A 507 36.25 -5.48 -17.66
CA THR A 507 35.72 -4.20 -18.12
C THR A 507 36.35 -3.01 -17.40
N MET A 508 36.90 -3.24 -16.21
CA MET A 508 37.43 -2.23 -15.29
C MET A 508 36.39 -1.17 -14.86
N LYS A 509 35.10 -1.43 -15.10
CA LYS A 509 33.99 -0.56 -14.71
C LYS A 509 33.58 -0.85 -13.28
N ASN A 510 33.13 0.21 -12.61
CA ASN A 510 32.51 0.11 -11.30
C ASN A 510 31.14 -0.55 -11.41
N ILE A 511 30.76 -1.32 -10.40
CA ILE A 511 29.41 -1.87 -10.29
C ILE A 511 28.45 -0.79 -9.78
N ASN A 512 27.19 -0.86 -10.19
CA ASN A 512 26.15 -0.06 -9.55
C ASN A 512 25.68 -0.78 -8.27
N GLY A 513 26.28 -0.43 -7.13
CA GLY A 513 25.97 -1.04 -5.84
C GLY A 513 24.52 -0.79 -5.38
N THR A 514 23.86 0.26 -5.87
CA THR A 514 22.44 0.53 -5.61
C THR A 514 21.53 -0.36 -6.44
N LEU A 515 21.83 -0.52 -7.73
CA LEU A 515 21.08 -1.40 -8.64
C LEU A 515 21.13 -2.86 -8.20
N THR A 516 22.28 -3.30 -7.70
CA THR A 516 22.54 -4.71 -7.37
C THR A 516 22.24 -5.06 -5.91
N LEU A 517 21.77 -4.09 -5.12
CA LEU A 517 21.63 -4.20 -3.68
C LEU A 517 20.70 -5.35 -3.25
N SER A 518 19.57 -5.52 -3.94
CA SER A 518 18.56 -6.53 -3.63
C SER A 518 19.06 -7.95 -3.78
N GLU A 519 20.07 -8.21 -4.62
CA GLU A 519 20.67 -9.52 -4.87
C GLU A 519 21.92 -9.76 -4.02
N ASN A 520 22.70 -8.69 -3.79
CA ASN A 520 23.94 -8.77 -3.01
C ASN A 520 23.71 -9.11 -1.53
N ILE A 521 22.63 -8.59 -0.92
CA ILE A 521 22.25 -8.89 0.46
C ILE A 521 21.91 -10.39 0.65
N PRO A 522 21.00 -10.99 -0.16
CA PRO A 522 20.69 -12.41 -0.03
C PRO A 522 21.86 -13.32 -0.41
N ASP A 523 22.75 -12.96 -1.32
CA ASP A 523 23.96 -13.76 -1.59
C ASP A 523 24.86 -13.89 -0.34
N ASN A 524 25.09 -12.76 0.33
CA ASN A 524 25.88 -12.70 1.55
C ASN A 524 25.17 -13.42 2.71
N GLY A 525 23.84 -13.25 2.84
CA GLY A 525 23.04 -13.93 3.85
C GLY A 525 22.95 -15.46 3.63
N GLY A 526 22.66 -15.86 2.40
CA GLY A 526 22.48 -17.25 1.98
C GLY A 526 23.74 -18.09 2.17
N LEU A 527 24.91 -17.57 1.78
CA LEU A 527 26.21 -18.21 2.04
C LEU A 527 26.40 -18.55 3.53
N LYS A 528 26.07 -17.61 4.42
CA LYS A 528 26.23 -17.78 5.87
C LYS A 528 25.29 -18.82 6.43
N ILE A 529 24.02 -18.80 5.99
CA ILE A 529 23.01 -19.78 6.42
C ILE A 529 23.43 -21.18 5.96
N ALA A 530 23.80 -21.33 4.69
CA ALA A 530 24.28 -22.58 4.13
C ALA A 530 25.53 -23.09 4.86
N HIS A 531 26.51 -22.22 5.13
CA HIS A 531 27.72 -22.60 5.86
C HIS A 531 27.42 -23.05 7.29
N ARG A 532 26.58 -22.30 8.02
CA ARG A 532 26.19 -22.68 9.39
C ARG A 532 25.45 -24.02 9.42
N ALA A 533 24.58 -24.28 8.44
CA ALA A 533 23.91 -25.56 8.31
C ALA A 533 24.91 -26.68 8.02
N TYR A 534 25.85 -26.45 7.11
CA TYR A 534 26.90 -27.41 6.78
C TYR A 534 27.82 -27.72 7.97
N MET A 535 28.26 -26.71 8.73
CA MET A 535 29.09 -26.95 9.94
C MET A 535 28.36 -27.76 11.01
N LYS A 536 27.04 -27.58 11.17
CA LYS A 536 26.22 -28.42 12.06
C LYS A 536 26.15 -29.87 11.56
N TYR A 537 26.03 -30.06 10.25
CA TYR A 537 26.06 -31.39 9.64
C TYR A 537 27.43 -32.06 9.81
N LEU A 538 28.54 -31.35 9.55
CA LEU A 538 29.90 -31.85 9.80
C LEU A 538 30.08 -32.28 11.25
N GLN A 539 29.58 -31.49 12.20
CA GLN A 539 29.60 -31.85 13.61
C GLN A 539 28.83 -33.16 13.89
N SER A 540 27.68 -33.38 13.23
CA SER A 540 26.87 -34.58 13.43
C SER A 540 27.52 -35.88 12.93
N ILE A 541 28.47 -35.79 11.99
CA ILE A 541 29.15 -36.95 11.40
C ILE A 541 30.57 -37.15 11.95
N GLY A 542 30.98 -36.40 12.98
CA GLY A 542 32.30 -36.52 13.61
C GLY A 542 33.38 -35.60 13.05
N GLY A 543 33.02 -34.61 12.23
CA GLY A 543 33.86 -33.48 11.87
C GLY A 543 34.56 -33.53 10.51
N GLU A 544 34.49 -34.63 9.76
CA GLU A 544 35.12 -34.76 8.45
C GLU A 544 34.28 -35.61 7.49
N GLU A 545 34.18 -35.19 6.23
CA GLU A 545 33.58 -35.97 5.15
C GLU A 545 34.62 -36.88 4.47
N PRO A 546 34.19 -37.94 3.75
CA PRO A 546 35.09 -38.73 2.92
C PRO A 546 35.93 -37.86 1.99
N LYS A 547 37.23 -38.14 1.91
CA LYS A 547 38.17 -37.39 1.05
C LYS A 547 37.71 -37.47 -0.41
N VAL A 548 37.65 -36.32 -1.07
CA VAL A 548 37.34 -36.22 -2.50
C VAL A 548 38.62 -36.50 -3.29
N PRO A 549 38.64 -37.51 -4.19
CA PRO A 549 39.82 -37.80 -5.01
C PRO A 549 40.29 -36.57 -5.79
N GLY A 550 41.58 -36.23 -5.69
CA GLY A 550 42.19 -35.05 -6.30
C GLY A 550 42.08 -33.75 -5.49
N PHE A 551 41.41 -33.78 -4.33
CA PHE A 551 41.27 -32.64 -3.42
C PHE A 551 41.64 -33.00 -1.96
N GLU A 552 42.47 -34.03 -1.77
CA GLU A 552 42.81 -34.59 -0.46
C GLU A 552 43.49 -33.57 0.48
N ASN A 553 44.13 -32.56 -0.11
CA ASN A 553 44.80 -31.47 0.61
C ASN A 553 43.84 -30.38 1.12
N PHE A 554 42.55 -30.44 0.80
CA PHE A 554 41.54 -29.51 1.30
C PHE A 554 40.72 -30.14 2.44
N THR A 555 40.38 -29.32 3.42
CA THR A 555 39.42 -29.68 4.47
C THR A 555 37.98 -29.66 3.92
N SER A 556 37.05 -30.35 4.59
CA SER A 556 35.63 -30.31 4.25
C SER A 556 35.07 -28.87 4.25
N GLU A 557 35.47 -28.02 5.21
CA GLU A 557 35.10 -26.60 5.24
C GLU A 557 35.67 -25.81 4.03
N GLN A 558 36.92 -26.06 3.63
CA GLN A 558 37.47 -25.45 2.42
C GLN A 558 36.74 -25.92 1.16
N LEU A 559 36.36 -27.20 1.09
CA LEU A 559 35.60 -27.75 -0.03
C LEU A 559 34.19 -27.17 -0.12
N PHE A 560 33.53 -26.85 1.00
CA PHE A 560 32.28 -26.10 1.01
C PHE A 560 32.43 -24.75 0.30
N PHE A 561 33.46 -23.98 0.65
CA PHE A 561 33.67 -22.66 0.06
C PHE A 561 34.11 -22.75 -1.42
N ILE A 562 34.89 -23.76 -1.80
CA ILE A 562 35.21 -24.06 -3.21
C ILE A 562 33.93 -24.41 -3.98
N GLY A 563 33.04 -25.22 -3.38
CA GLY A 563 31.74 -25.55 -3.94
C GLY A 563 30.85 -24.32 -4.13
N ASN A 564 30.82 -23.41 -3.15
CA ASN A 564 30.13 -22.13 -3.30
C ASN A 564 30.71 -21.30 -4.47
N GLY A 565 32.03 -21.14 -4.54
CA GLY A 565 32.67 -20.38 -5.62
C GLY A 565 32.42 -20.97 -7.02
N ARG A 566 32.27 -22.30 -7.13
CA ARG A 566 31.93 -22.97 -8.39
C ARG A 566 30.55 -22.57 -8.92
N THR A 567 29.60 -22.20 -8.04
CA THR A 567 28.21 -21.88 -8.42
C THR A 567 28.13 -20.71 -9.40
N PHE A 568 29.10 -19.81 -9.34
CA PHE A 568 29.15 -18.58 -10.13
C PHE A 568 30.33 -18.58 -11.11
N CYS A 569 30.82 -19.76 -11.53
CA CYS A 569 31.80 -19.81 -12.60
C CYS A 569 31.14 -19.43 -13.94
N GLU A 570 31.63 -18.39 -14.60
CA GLU A 570 31.04 -17.84 -15.82
C GLU A 570 32.10 -17.52 -16.88
N HIS A 571 31.75 -17.74 -18.16
CA HIS A 571 32.52 -17.26 -19.30
C HIS A 571 31.66 -16.36 -20.21
N ILE A 572 31.74 -15.06 -19.96
CA ILE A 572 31.00 -14.00 -20.66
C ILE A 572 31.93 -13.08 -21.47
N SER A 573 31.45 -12.57 -22.60
CA SER A 573 32.17 -11.60 -23.44
C SER A 573 32.19 -10.22 -22.79
N LYS A 574 33.20 -9.40 -23.11
CA LYS A 574 33.32 -8.03 -22.56
C LYS A 574 32.07 -7.18 -22.83
N GLU A 575 31.51 -7.27 -24.04
CA GLU A 575 30.32 -6.52 -24.43
C GLU A 575 29.08 -6.89 -23.62
N HIS A 576 28.82 -8.19 -23.43
CA HIS A 576 27.68 -8.65 -22.62
C HIS A 576 27.85 -8.28 -21.15
N LEU A 577 29.08 -8.34 -20.64
CA LEU A 577 29.40 -7.98 -19.27
C LEU A 577 29.18 -6.48 -19.01
N GLU A 578 29.54 -5.62 -19.97
CA GLU A 578 29.23 -4.19 -19.88
C GLU A 578 27.72 -3.91 -19.91
N LYS A 579 26.94 -4.69 -20.67
CA LYS A 579 25.48 -4.59 -20.63
C LYS A 579 24.94 -4.99 -19.26
N GLN A 580 25.40 -6.13 -18.73
CA GLN A 580 25.00 -6.63 -17.41
C GLN A 580 25.23 -5.58 -16.31
N ILE A 581 26.42 -5.00 -16.24
CA ILE A 581 26.79 -3.99 -15.23
C ILE A 581 25.83 -2.79 -15.18
N ASN A 582 25.22 -2.42 -16.31
CA ASN A 582 24.39 -1.22 -16.42
C ASN A 582 22.90 -1.46 -16.18
N SER A 583 22.42 -2.69 -16.31
CA SER A 583 20.98 -2.96 -16.35
C SER A 583 20.52 -4.19 -15.58
N ASP A 584 21.42 -5.11 -15.24
CA ASP A 584 21.07 -6.34 -14.54
C ASP A 584 21.11 -6.10 -13.02
N PRO A 585 20.06 -6.49 -12.27
CA PRO A 585 20.08 -6.44 -10.82
C PRO A 585 21.09 -7.41 -10.18
N HIS A 586 21.62 -8.38 -10.94
CA HIS A 586 22.68 -9.26 -10.45
C HIS A 586 24.06 -8.68 -10.74
N THR A 587 24.88 -8.60 -9.68
CA THR A 587 26.31 -8.30 -9.80
C THR A 587 27.01 -9.39 -10.64
N PRO A 588 27.98 -9.03 -11.50
CA PRO A 588 28.83 -10.01 -12.19
C PRO A 588 29.38 -11.11 -11.28
N SER A 589 29.41 -12.32 -11.81
CA SER A 589 29.66 -13.55 -11.05
C SER A 589 30.99 -13.56 -10.27
N GLU A 590 32.05 -12.93 -10.81
CA GLU A 590 33.33 -12.75 -10.13
C GLU A 590 33.17 -11.98 -8.80
N ILE A 591 32.49 -10.83 -8.85
CA ILE A 591 32.32 -9.95 -7.69
C ILE A 591 31.30 -10.56 -6.73
N ARG A 592 30.25 -11.18 -7.25
CA ARG A 592 29.24 -11.92 -6.47
C ARG A 592 29.89 -12.96 -5.56
N THR A 593 30.86 -13.71 -6.10
CA THR A 593 31.66 -14.70 -5.35
C THR A 593 32.63 -14.05 -4.38
N ASN A 594 33.52 -13.20 -4.90
CA ASN A 594 34.66 -12.71 -4.13
C ASN A 594 34.23 -11.78 -2.98
N LEU A 595 33.20 -10.96 -3.19
CA LEU A 595 32.76 -10.00 -2.18
C LEU A 595 31.97 -10.67 -1.06
N ALA A 596 31.15 -11.68 -1.36
CA ALA A 596 30.46 -12.47 -0.34
C ALA A 596 31.47 -13.22 0.55
N LEU A 597 32.46 -13.88 -0.07
CA LEU A 597 33.48 -14.66 0.66
C LEU A 597 34.45 -13.76 1.45
N SER A 598 34.92 -12.65 0.89
CA SER A 598 35.85 -11.74 1.57
C SER A 598 35.24 -11.10 2.83
N ASN A 599 33.92 -10.89 2.83
CA ASN A 599 33.16 -10.38 3.96
C ASN A 599 32.82 -11.43 5.01
N TYR A 600 33.22 -12.69 4.83
CA TYR A 600 32.88 -13.77 5.75
C TYR A 600 34.11 -14.26 6.51
N LYS A 601 34.11 -14.10 7.85
CA LYS A 601 35.25 -14.46 8.69
C LYS A 601 35.64 -15.95 8.61
N PRO A 602 34.71 -16.93 8.65
CA PRO A 602 35.02 -18.35 8.51
C PRO A 602 35.79 -18.67 7.22
N PHE A 603 35.41 -18.07 6.08
CA PHE A 603 36.18 -18.23 4.83
C PHE A 603 37.64 -17.78 5.00
N SER A 604 37.87 -16.56 5.50
CA SER A 604 39.24 -16.06 5.68
C SER A 604 40.07 -16.87 6.67
N ASN A 605 39.43 -17.52 7.65
CA ASN A 605 40.09 -18.42 8.58
C ASN A 605 40.44 -19.75 7.88
N ALA A 606 39.49 -20.35 7.15
CA ALA A 606 39.66 -21.63 6.46
C ALA A 606 40.81 -21.57 5.42
N PHE A 607 41.03 -20.43 4.78
CA PHE A 607 42.10 -20.24 3.79
C PHE A 607 43.31 -19.47 4.32
N ASN A 608 43.39 -19.16 5.62
CA ASN A 608 44.47 -18.39 6.23
C ASN A 608 44.77 -17.07 5.49
N CYS A 609 43.73 -16.35 5.05
CA CYS A 609 43.88 -15.11 4.32
C CYS A 609 44.48 -14.01 5.21
N LYS A 610 45.53 -13.33 4.76
CA LYS A 610 46.20 -12.24 5.50
C LYS A 610 45.25 -11.05 5.75
N LEU A 611 45.24 -10.49 6.97
CA LEU A 611 44.47 -9.28 7.27
C LEU A 611 44.89 -8.12 6.34
N HIS A 612 43.91 -7.33 5.90
CA HIS A 612 44.01 -6.28 4.87
C HIS A 612 44.26 -6.79 3.44
N SER A 613 44.22 -8.10 3.18
CA SER A 613 44.16 -8.62 1.80
C SER A 613 42.75 -8.43 1.22
N ARG A 614 42.62 -8.47 -0.12
CA ARG A 614 41.32 -8.37 -0.81
C ARG A 614 40.29 -9.38 -0.29
N MET A 615 40.74 -10.56 0.12
CA MET A 615 39.91 -11.65 0.64
C MET A 615 39.79 -11.67 2.18
N ASN A 616 40.44 -10.74 2.87
CA ASN A 616 40.28 -10.54 4.32
C ASN A 616 40.47 -9.05 4.68
N PRO A 617 39.53 -8.19 4.27
CA PRO A 617 39.53 -6.78 4.64
C PRO A 617 39.36 -6.64 6.16
N GLU A 618 39.89 -5.55 6.71
CA GLU A 618 39.76 -5.20 8.13
C GLU A 618 38.30 -4.94 8.51
N HIS A 619 37.60 -4.20 7.67
CA HIS A 619 36.16 -3.96 7.82
C HIS A 619 35.40 -4.96 6.96
N LYS A 620 34.64 -5.86 7.62
CA LYS A 620 33.81 -6.88 6.97
C LYS A 620 32.33 -6.54 7.06
N CYS A 621 31.63 -6.83 5.98
CA CYS A 621 30.19 -6.66 5.83
C CYS A 621 29.41 -7.85 6.39
N GLU A 622 29.13 -7.85 7.69
CA GLU A 622 28.42 -8.94 8.36
C GLU A 622 26.91 -8.67 8.52
N VAL A 623 26.14 -8.99 7.48
CA VAL A 623 24.67 -9.09 7.56
C VAL A 623 24.29 -10.18 8.57
N TRP A 624 23.39 -9.87 9.53
CA TRP A 624 22.82 -10.79 10.54
C TRP A 624 23.78 -11.34 11.61
N LYS A 625 24.68 -10.51 12.16
CA LYS A 625 25.47 -10.87 13.35
C LYS A 625 24.64 -10.74 14.63
N LYS A 626 24.78 -11.69 15.55
CA LYS A 626 24.20 -11.56 16.91
C LYS A 626 24.95 -10.42 17.62
N ALA A 627 24.24 -9.41 18.11
CA ALA A 627 24.85 -8.38 18.95
C ALA A 627 25.44 -9.07 20.19
N HIS A 628 26.72 -8.82 20.47
CA HIS A 628 27.37 -9.24 21.72
C HIS A 628 27.21 -8.16 22.78
#